data_AF-E5LCX0-F1
#
_entry.id   AF-E5LCX0-F1
#
_cell.length_a   1.000
_cell.length_b   1.000
_cell.length_c   1.000
_cell.angle_alpha   90.00
_cell.angle_beta   90.00
_cell.angle_gamma   90.00
#
_symmetry.space_group_name_H-M   'P 1'
#
loop_
_entity.id
_entity.type
_entity.pdbx_description
1 polymer ?
#
loop_
_entity_poly.entity_id
_entity_poly.type
_entity_poly.pdbx_seq_one_letter_code
_entity_poly.pdbx_strand_id
1 'polypeptide(L)'
;YPVSVDWRDKGVLVGVKDQGSCGSCWAFSAVAAMESINAIVTGNLISLSEQELVDCDKSYNEGCDGGLMDYAFEFVINNGGIDSEEDYPYKERNDVCDQYRKNAKVVKIDSYEDVPVNNEKALQKAVAHQPVSIALEAGGRDFQHYKSGIFTGKCGTAVDHGVVAAGYGTENGMDYWIVRNSWGAKWGEKGYLRVQRNIASSSGLCGLATEPSYPVK
;
A
#
# COMPACT_ATOMS: atom_id res chain seq x y z
N TYR A 1 19.45 1.72 9.84
CA TYR A 1 18.09 1.38 10.33
C TYR A 1 18.15 0.06 11.07
N PRO A 2 17.15 -0.30 11.89
CA PRO A 2 17.09 -1.60 12.57
C PRO A 2 17.31 -2.76 11.60
N VAL A 3 17.78 -3.91 12.11
CA VAL A 3 18.01 -5.11 11.28
C VAL A 3 16.70 -5.70 10.73
N SER A 4 15.59 -5.50 11.45
CA SER A 4 14.25 -5.90 11.05
C SER A 4 13.23 -4.89 11.55
N VAL A 5 12.17 -4.70 10.78
CA VAL A 5 11.01 -3.88 11.14
C VAL A 5 9.76 -4.67 10.77
N ASP A 6 8.78 -4.69 11.67
CA ASP A 6 7.45 -5.24 11.41
C ASP A 6 6.41 -4.31 12.02
N TRP A 7 5.70 -3.56 11.17
CA TRP A 7 4.69 -2.62 11.61
C TRP A 7 3.41 -3.31 12.12
N ARG A 8 3.23 -4.60 11.84
CA ARG A 8 2.09 -5.39 12.35
C ARG A 8 2.14 -5.51 13.86
N ASP A 9 3.34 -5.63 14.42
CA ASP A 9 3.57 -5.73 15.87
C ASP A 9 3.44 -4.39 16.60
N LYS A 10 3.26 -3.29 15.86
CA LYS A 10 3.15 -1.93 16.42
C LYS A 10 1.70 -1.45 16.58
N GLY A 11 0.73 -2.21 16.09
CA GLY A 11 -0.69 -1.82 16.16
C GLY A 11 -1.03 -0.60 15.30
N VAL A 12 -0.27 -0.35 14.22
CA VAL A 12 -0.47 0.79 13.31
C VAL A 12 -1.04 0.38 11.96
N LEU A 13 -1.40 -0.89 11.77
CA LEU A 13 -1.97 -1.40 10.53
C LEU A 13 -3.40 -1.88 10.78
N VAL A 14 -4.34 -1.37 9.98
CA VAL A 14 -5.69 -1.94 9.89
C VAL A 14 -5.61 -3.37 9.35
N GLY A 15 -6.61 -4.20 9.68
CA GLY A 15 -6.70 -5.58 9.19
C GLY A 15 -6.67 -5.68 7.66
N VAL A 16 -6.19 -6.80 7.12
CA VAL A 16 -6.17 -7.02 5.66
C VAL A 16 -7.59 -6.92 5.09
N LYS A 17 -7.75 -6.11 4.03
CA LYS A 17 -8.99 -5.92 3.29
C LYS A 17 -8.95 -6.71 1.96
N ASP A 18 -10.06 -6.70 1.24
CA ASP A 18 -10.22 -7.37 -0.07
C ASP A 18 -10.80 -6.37 -1.08
N GLN A 19 -10.06 -6.09 -2.15
CA GLN A 19 -10.50 -5.19 -3.22
C GLN A 19 -11.49 -5.84 -4.20
N GLY A 20 -11.72 -7.15 -4.07
CA GLY A 20 -12.61 -7.90 -4.95
C GLY A 20 -12.19 -7.82 -6.41
N SER A 21 -13.16 -7.62 -7.30
CA SER A 21 -12.92 -7.55 -8.75
C SER A 21 -12.55 -6.16 -9.28
N CYS A 22 -12.47 -5.16 -8.41
CA CYS A 22 -12.16 -3.78 -8.80
C CYS A 22 -10.64 -3.56 -8.83
N GLY A 23 -10.11 -2.98 -9.91
CA GLY A 23 -8.69 -2.59 -10.05
C GLY A 23 -8.31 -1.36 -9.21
N SER A 24 -8.65 -1.38 -7.92
CA SER A 24 -8.49 -0.27 -6.98
C SER A 24 -7.29 -0.45 -6.03
N CYS A 25 -6.33 -1.31 -6.37
CA CYS A 25 -5.14 -1.58 -5.55
C CYS A 25 -4.37 -0.32 -5.17
N TRP A 26 -4.35 0.68 -6.05
CA TRP A 26 -3.79 2.00 -5.79
C TRP A 26 -4.44 2.70 -4.59
N ALA A 27 -5.77 2.64 -4.48
CA ALA A 27 -6.51 3.25 -3.36
C ALA A 27 -6.24 2.50 -2.06
N PHE A 28 -6.25 1.16 -2.07
CA PHE A 28 -5.91 0.34 -0.90
C PHE A 28 -4.48 0.56 -0.43
N SER A 29 -3.52 0.70 -1.35
CA SER A 29 -2.13 0.98 -1.01
C SER A 29 -2.00 2.35 -0.34
N ALA A 30 -2.55 3.40 -0.94
CA ALA A 30 -2.50 4.75 -0.40
C ALA A 30 -3.20 4.85 0.96
N VAL A 31 -4.41 4.29 1.08
CA VAL A 31 -5.16 4.25 2.35
C VAL A 31 -4.36 3.57 3.44
N ALA A 32 -3.82 2.38 3.20
CA ALA A 32 -3.06 1.67 4.22
C ALA A 32 -1.80 2.44 4.67
N ALA A 33 -1.15 3.20 3.79
CA ALA A 33 -0.04 4.09 4.17
C ALA A 33 -0.53 5.30 5.01
N MET A 34 -1.66 5.92 4.64
CA MET A 34 -2.27 7.03 5.39
C MET A 34 -2.79 6.63 6.77
N GLU A 35 -3.47 5.48 6.87
CA GLU A 35 -3.88 4.88 8.14
C GLU A 35 -2.69 4.71 9.08
N SER A 36 -1.60 4.18 8.53
CA SER A 36 -0.39 3.88 9.29
C SER A 36 0.32 5.13 9.79
N ILE A 37 0.54 6.12 8.93
CA ILE A 37 1.20 7.37 9.37
C ILE A 37 0.33 8.12 10.38
N ASN A 38 -1.00 8.09 10.22
CA ASN A 38 -1.89 8.68 11.21
C ASN A 38 -1.77 8.00 12.57
N ALA A 39 -1.75 6.66 12.60
CA ALA A 39 -1.57 5.90 13.83
C ALA A 39 -0.20 6.15 14.47
N ILE A 40 0.88 6.26 13.66
CA ILE A 40 2.23 6.54 14.14
C ILE A 40 2.31 7.94 14.79
N VAL A 41 1.75 8.97 14.14
CA VAL A 41 1.87 10.36 14.61
C VAL A 41 0.90 10.66 15.76
N THR A 42 -0.33 10.14 15.69
CA THR A 42 -1.41 10.53 16.62
C THR A 42 -1.71 9.48 17.69
N GLY A 43 -1.27 8.23 17.50
CA GLY A 43 -1.67 7.09 18.31
C GLY A 43 -3.07 6.54 17.98
N ASN A 44 -3.79 7.13 17.02
CA ASN A 44 -5.14 6.71 16.65
C ASN A 44 -5.13 5.95 15.32
N LEU A 45 -5.42 4.64 15.38
CA LEU A 45 -5.65 3.84 14.18
C LEU A 45 -7.11 3.96 13.75
N ILE A 46 -7.34 4.59 12.61
CA ILE A 46 -8.68 4.80 12.03
C ILE A 46 -8.70 4.10 10.67
N SER A 47 -9.73 3.29 10.40
CA SER A 47 -9.93 2.70 9.07
C SER A 47 -10.46 3.76 8.12
N LEU A 48 -9.77 4.02 7.01
CA LEU A 48 -10.11 5.06 6.05
C LEU A 48 -10.80 4.46 4.82
N SER A 49 -11.54 5.31 4.08
CA SER A 49 -12.34 4.92 2.93
C SER A 49 -11.52 4.80 1.65
N GLU A 50 -11.34 3.59 1.14
CA GLU A 50 -10.88 3.40 -0.24
C GLU A 50 -11.91 3.88 -1.27
N GLN A 51 -13.20 3.79 -0.93
CA GLN A 51 -14.28 4.16 -1.85
C GLN A 51 -14.32 5.65 -2.16
N GLU A 52 -13.99 6.51 -1.19
CA GLU A 52 -13.88 7.95 -1.44
C GLU A 52 -12.85 8.22 -2.54
N LEU A 53 -11.68 7.57 -2.48
CA LEU A 53 -10.68 7.70 -3.55
C LEU A 53 -11.21 7.17 -4.87
N VAL A 54 -11.77 5.95 -4.87
CA VAL A 54 -12.31 5.32 -6.09
C VAL A 54 -13.36 6.19 -6.77
N ASP A 55 -14.24 6.84 -6.01
CA ASP A 55 -15.34 7.63 -6.56
C ASP A 55 -14.95 9.08 -6.88
N CYS A 56 -14.04 9.69 -6.09
CA CYS A 56 -13.81 11.12 -6.10
C CYS A 56 -12.45 11.57 -6.68
N ASP A 57 -11.42 10.73 -6.63
CA ASP A 57 -10.13 11.04 -7.25
C ASP A 57 -10.18 10.70 -8.74
N LYS A 58 -10.61 11.68 -9.54
CA LYS A 58 -10.86 11.54 -10.99
C LYS A 58 -9.96 12.43 -11.85
N SER A 59 -8.97 13.08 -11.27
CA SER A 59 -8.06 13.96 -12.03
C SER A 59 -7.08 13.15 -12.89
N TYR A 60 -6.58 12.05 -12.35
CA TYR A 60 -5.66 11.12 -13.02
C TYR A 60 -6.03 9.65 -12.80
N ASN A 61 -6.61 9.33 -11.64
CA ASN A 61 -7.02 7.97 -11.31
C ASN A 61 -8.37 7.62 -11.96
N GLU A 62 -8.53 6.34 -12.33
CA GLU A 62 -9.66 5.84 -13.12
C GLU A 62 -10.54 4.86 -12.31
N GLY A 63 -10.52 4.99 -10.98
CA GLY A 63 -11.33 4.14 -10.10
C GLY A 63 -10.95 2.66 -10.20
N CYS A 64 -11.88 1.82 -10.65
CA CYS A 64 -11.63 0.38 -10.86
C CYS A 64 -10.78 0.03 -12.09
N ASP A 65 -10.49 0.98 -12.97
CA ASP A 65 -9.65 0.75 -14.16
C ASP A 65 -8.17 1.05 -13.91
N GLY A 66 -7.82 1.43 -12.68
CA GLY A 66 -6.44 1.65 -12.24
C GLY A 66 -6.19 3.06 -11.72
N GLY A 67 -4.97 3.26 -11.24
CA GLY A 67 -4.52 4.52 -10.66
C GLY A 67 -3.14 4.40 -10.02
N LEU A 68 -2.66 5.51 -9.47
CA LEU A 68 -1.39 5.64 -8.74
C LEU A 68 -1.62 6.23 -7.35
N MET A 69 -0.81 5.76 -6.41
CA MET A 69 -0.89 6.14 -4.99
C MET A 69 -0.57 7.62 -4.77
N ASP A 70 0.35 8.19 -5.55
CA ASP A 70 0.77 9.60 -5.41
C ASP A 70 -0.37 10.57 -5.69
N TYR A 71 -1.17 10.29 -6.72
CA TYR A 71 -2.36 11.07 -7.04
C TYR A 71 -3.44 10.92 -5.96
N ALA A 72 -3.54 9.76 -5.33
CA ALA A 72 -4.42 9.58 -4.19
C ALA A 72 -3.99 10.44 -2.99
N PHE A 73 -2.68 10.49 -2.69
CA PHE A 73 -2.15 11.38 -1.65
C PHE A 73 -2.42 12.85 -1.99
N GLU A 74 -2.12 13.27 -3.22
CA GLU A 74 -2.38 14.62 -3.72
C GLU A 74 -3.87 15.00 -3.62
N PHE A 75 -4.76 14.07 -3.97
CA PHE A 75 -6.20 14.25 -3.81
C PHE A 75 -6.57 14.49 -2.35
N VAL A 76 -6.07 13.69 -1.40
CA VAL A 76 -6.39 13.84 0.03
C VAL A 76 -5.89 15.17 0.57
N ILE A 77 -4.70 15.62 0.15
CA ILE A 77 -4.15 16.94 0.49
C ILE A 77 -5.12 18.04 0.01
N ASN A 78 -5.48 18.03 -1.27
CA ASN A 78 -6.34 19.04 -1.88
C ASN A 78 -7.79 19.00 -1.39
N ASN A 79 -8.28 17.80 -1.05
CA ASN A 79 -9.60 17.61 -0.45
C ASN A 79 -9.63 18.08 1.01
N GLY A 80 -8.48 18.29 1.64
CA GLY A 80 -8.35 18.66 3.05
C GLY A 80 -8.63 17.51 4.00
N GLY A 81 -8.44 16.26 3.55
CA GLY A 81 -8.60 15.03 4.31
C GLY A 81 -9.30 13.91 3.55
N ILE A 82 -9.51 12.80 4.24
CA ILE A 82 -10.21 11.60 3.77
C ILE A 82 -11.12 11.08 4.88
N ASP A 83 -12.25 10.50 4.49
CA ASP A 83 -13.28 9.95 5.37
C ASP A 83 -12.91 8.57 5.92
N SER A 84 -13.67 8.15 6.93
CA SER A 84 -13.57 6.81 7.49
C SER A 84 -14.26 5.78 6.58
N GLU A 85 -13.84 4.52 6.68
CA GLU A 85 -14.54 3.39 6.06
C GLU A 85 -16.00 3.27 6.54
N GLU A 86 -16.30 3.72 7.76
CA GLU A 86 -17.67 3.70 8.31
C GLU A 86 -18.58 4.72 7.60
N ASP A 87 -18.08 5.92 7.34
CA ASP A 87 -18.84 7.01 6.72
C ASP A 87 -19.01 6.78 5.20
N TYR A 88 -17.97 6.26 4.55
CA TYR A 88 -17.96 6.00 3.11
C TYR A 88 -17.47 4.56 2.82
N PRO A 89 -18.32 3.53 3.00
CA PRO A 89 -17.90 2.13 2.88
C PRO A 89 -17.55 1.69 1.47
N TYR A 90 -16.64 0.72 1.37
CA TYR A 90 -16.23 0.10 0.12
C TYR A 90 -17.34 -0.71 -0.57
N LYS A 91 -17.44 -0.57 -1.90
CA LYS A 91 -18.50 -1.14 -2.74
C LYS A 91 -17.97 -1.98 -3.92
N GLU A 92 -16.66 -2.14 -4.06
CA GLU A 92 -16.03 -2.94 -5.13
C GLU A 92 -16.41 -2.49 -6.55
N ARG A 93 -16.77 -1.21 -6.75
CA ARG A 93 -17.16 -0.66 -8.05
C ARG A 93 -16.98 0.86 -8.10
N ASN A 94 -16.94 1.40 -9.32
CA ASN A 94 -17.06 2.83 -9.56
C ASN A 94 -18.48 3.30 -9.20
N ASP A 95 -18.58 4.41 -8.47
CA ASP A 95 -19.81 5.16 -8.22
C ASP A 95 -19.57 6.65 -8.50
N VAL A 96 -20.62 7.46 -8.37
CA VAL A 96 -20.49 8.92 -8.39
C VAL A 96 -19.98 9.40 -7.05
N CYS A 97 -18.98 10.29 -7.04
CA CYS A 97 -18.48 10.93 -5.83
C CYS A 97 -19.61 11.58 -5.00
N ASP A 98 -19.93 10.97 -3.86
CA ASP A 98 -20.97 11.43 -2.94
C ASP A 98 -20.46 12.62 -2.11
N GLN A 99 -20.78 13.83 -2.56
CA GLN A 99 -20.38 15.08 -1.91
C GLN A 99 -20.92 15.24 -0.48
N TYR A 100 -21.99 14.52 -0.11
CA TYR A 100 -22.53 14.59 1.25
C TYR A 100 -21.77 13.68 2.21
N ARG A 101 -21.38 12.50 1.74
CA ARG A 101 -20.54 11.59 2.53
C ARG A 101 -19.14 12.15 2.71
N LYS A 102 -18.56 12.67 1.61
CA LYS A 102 -17.22 13.27 1.45
C LYS A 102 -16.92 14.50 2.33
N ASN A 103 -17.16 14.40 3.63
CA ASN A 103 -17.24 15.55 4.52
C ASN A 103 -16.71 15.28 5.93
N ALA A 104 -16.52 14.01 6.35
CA ALA A 104 -16.03 13.69 7.68
C ALA A 104 -14.55 14.08 7.85
N LYS A 105 -13.73 13.81 6.83
CA LYS A 105 -12.30 14.21 6.70
C LYS A 105 -11.51 13.91 7.97
N VAL A 106 -11.66 12.69 8.46
CA VAL A 106 -11.17 12.22 9.77
C VAL A 106 -9.65 12.17 9.84
N VAL A 107 -8.97 12.01 8.70
CA VAL A 107 -7.50 12.04 8.59
C VAL A 107 -7.07 13.01 7.50
N LYS A 108 -5.97 13.71 7.75
CA LYS A 108 -5.28 14.59 6.80
C LYS A 108 -3.80 14.25 6.76
N ILE A 109 -3.19 14.45 5.59
CA ILE A 109 -1.75 14.39 5.37
C ILE A 109 -1.31 15.75 4.83
N ASP A 110 -0.06 16.13 5.06
CA ASP A 110 0.46 17.45 4.72
C ASP A 110 1.20 17.44 3.37
N SER A 111 1.85 16.33 3.03
CA SER A 111 2.53 16.10 1.76
C SER A 111 2.74 14.59 1.53
N TYR A 112 3.45 14.23 0.47
CA TYR A 112 4.00 12.89 0.25
C TYR A 112 5.42 13.00 -0.31
N GLU A 113 6.19 11.92 -0.22
CA GLU A 113 7.54 11.85 -0.77
C GLU A 113 7.74 10.56 -1.56
N ASP A 114 8.43 10.69 -2.69
CA ASP A 114 8.89 9.56 -3.48
C ASP A 114 10.23 9.06 -2.93
N VAL A 115 10.31 7.74 -2.75
CA VAL A 115 11.58 7.08 -2.49
C VAL A 115 12.37 7.02 -3.81
N PRO A 116 13.70 7.28 -3.79
CA PRO A 116 14.53 7.17 -4.98
C PRO A 116 14.32 5.85 -5.74
N VAL A 117 13.95 5.98 -7.01
CA VAL A 117 13.66 4.88 -7.93
C VAL A 117 14.83 3.88 -7.97
N ASN A 118 14.51 2.59 -7.98
CA ASN A 118 15.46 1.48 -8.06
C ASN A 118 16.50 1.47 -6.93
N ASN A 119 16.08 1.81 -5.71
CA ASN A 119 16.97 1.87 -4.55
C ASN A 119 16.36 1.19 -3.32
N GLU A 120 16.54 -0.13 -3.21
CA GLU A 120 16.08 -0.91 -2.05
C GLU A 120 16.64 -0.41 -0.71
N LYS A 121 17.82 0.23 -0.68
CA LYS A 121 18.37 0.82 0.56
C LYS A 121 17.61 2.07 0.98
N ALA A 122 17.21 2.90 0.03
CA ALA A 122 16.37 4.06 0.30
C ALA A 122 14.95 3.63 0.68
N LEU A 123 14.40 2.60 0.02
CA LEU A 123 13.14 1.99 0.44
C LEU A 123 13.23 1.43 1.87
N GLN A 124 14.33 0.77 2.22
CA GLN A 124 14.52 0.21 3.56
C GLN A 124 14.58 1.32 4.61
N LYS A 125 15.19 2.46 4.28
CA LYS A 125 15.18 3.66 5.12
C LYS A 125 13.75 4.14 5.37
N ALA A 126 12.95 4.29 4.32
CA ALA A 126 11.57 4.77 4.44
C ALA A 126 10.70 3.80 5.25
N VAL A 127 10.76 2.50 4.91
CA VAL A 127 10.02 1.43 5.62
C VAL A 127 10.41 1.33 7.10
N ALA A 128 11.61 1.77 7.47
CA ALA A 128 12.02 1.83 8.87
C ALA A 128 11.31 2.90 9.71
N HIS A 129 10.71 3.91 9.08
CA HIS A 129 10.03 5.02 9.75
C HIS A 129 8.51 4.90 9.67
N GLN A 130 7.98 4.29 8.61
CA GLN A 130 6.55 4.04 8.42
C GLN A 130 6.31 3.01 7.31
N PRO A 131 5.11 2.42 7.19
CA PRO A 131 4.71 1.69 5.99
C PRO A 131 4.74 2.57 4.73
N VAL A 132 5.15 1.97 3.60
CA VAL A 132 5.38 2.67 2.32
C VAL A 132 4.53 2.03 1.23
N SER A 133 3.84 2.83 0.44
CA SER A 133 3.14 2.38 -0.77
C SER A 133 4.16 2.00 -1.84
N ILE A 134 4.00 0.85 -2.47
CA ILE A 134 4.87 0.36 -3.53
C ILE A 134 4.03 -0.25 -4.66
N ALA A 135 4.57 -0.28 -5.87
CA ALA A 135 4.04 -1.06 -6.98
C ALA A 135 4.89 -2.32 -7.22
N LEU A 136 4.29 -3.42 -7.65
CA LEU A 136 4.99 -4.62 -8.10
C LEU A 136 4.23 -5.33 -9.23
N GLU A 137 4.90 -6.26 -9.92
CA GLU A 137 4.27 -7.15 -10.89
C GLU A 137 3.67 -8.38 -10.17
N ALA A 138 2.33 -8.42 -10.10
CA ALA A 138 1.55 -9.46 -9.44
C ALA A 138 0.81 -10.40 -10.42
N GLY A 139 0.77 -10.06 -11.72
CA GLY A 139 0.08 -10.86 -12.74
C GLY A 139 0.69 -12.26 -12.98
N GLY A 140 1.94 -12.49 -12.56
CA GLY A 140 2.63 -13.76 -12.72
C GLY A 140 2.01 -14.92 -11.93
N ARG A 141 2.02 -16.14 -12.52
CA ARG A 141 1.44 -17.35 -11.90
C ARG A 141 2.04 -17.69 -10.54
N ASP A 142 3.35 -17.51 -10.39
CA ASP A 142 4.04 -17.79 -9.13
C ASP A 142 3.54 -16.86 -8.02
N PHE A 143 3.31 -15.58 -8.33
CA PHE A 143 2.79 -14.59 -7.40
C PHE A 143 1.34 -14.91 -7.00
N GLN A 144 0.45 -15.11 -7.99
CA GLN A 144 -0.97 -15.40 -7.72
C GLN A 144 -1.17 -16.63 -6.83
N HIS A 145 -0.34 -17.66 -6.97
CA HIS A 145 -0.43 -18.90 -6.19
C HIS A 145 0.45 -18.95 -4.94
N TYR A 146 1.08 -17.83 -4.56
CA TYR A 146 1.85 -17.76 -3.33
C TYR A 146 1.00 -18.13 -2.11
N LYS A 147 1.60 -18.91 -1.19
CA LYS A 147 0.96 -19.36 0.05
C LYS A 147 1.76 -19.00 1.30
N SER A 148 3.07 -19.18 1.26
CA SER A 148 3.95 -18.95 2.42
C SER A 148 5.42 -18.99 2.03
N GLY A 149 6.28 -18.49 2.93
CA GLY A 149 7.73 -18.49 2.77
C GLY A 149 8.26 -17.21 2.13
N ILE A 150 9.57 -17.11 1.96
CA ILE A 150 10.14 -16.01 1.19
C ILE A 150 9.94 -16.30 -0.30
N PHE A 151 9.17 -15.45 -0.96
CA PHE A 151 8.90 -15.49 -2.38
C PHE A 151 10.16 -15.15 -3.18
N THR A 152 10.61 -16.13 -3.93
CA THR A 152 11.71 -16.04 -4.92
C THR A 152 11.22 -16.45 -6.31
N GLY A 153 9.90 -16.40 -6.53
CA GLY A 153 9.25 -16.86 -7.77
C GLY A 153 9.54 -15.95 -8.94
N LYS A 154 9.13 -16.39 -10.15
CA LYS A 154 9.30 -15.62 -11.37
C LYS A 154 8.27 -14.49 -11.45
N CYS A 155 8.78 -13.29 -11.64
CA CYS A 155 8.06 -12.08 -12.00
C CYS A 155 9.02 -11.17 -12.79
N GLY A 156 8.48 -10.31 -13.64
CA GLY A 156 9.20 -9.27 -14.34
C GLY A 156 9.24 -7.97 -13.54
N THR A 157 9.15 -6.85 -14.24
CA THR A 157 9.15 -5.49 -13.68
C THR A 157 8.10 -4.61 -14.32
N ALA A 158 7.15 -5.20 -15.06
CA ALA A 158 6.00 -4.47 -15.59
C ALA A 158 4.97 -4.37 -14.46
N VAL A 159 5.22 -3.45 -13.53
CA VAL A 159 4.41 -3.31 -12.32
C VAL A 159 2.95 -3.05 -12.69
N ASP A 160 2.05 -3.79 -12.05
CA ASP A 160 0.62 -3.82 -12.38
C ASP A 160 -0.28 -3.77 -11.13
N HIS A 161 0.33 -3.73 -9.93
CA HIS A 161 -0.40 -3.87 -8.68
C HIS A 161 0.22 -3.05 -7.54
N GLY A 162 -0.60 -2.19 -6.92
CA GLY A 162 -0.25 -1.38 -5.75
C GLY A 162 -0.45 -2.13 -4.43
N VAL A 163 0.57 -2.13 -3.58
CA VAL A 163 0.59 -2.80 -2.26
C VAL A 163 1.37 -1.96 -1.24
N VAL A 164 1.49 -2.42 0.00
CA VAL A 164 2.23 -1.68 1.05
C VAL A 164 3.38 -2.52 1.62
N ALA A 165 4.59 -1.96 1.62
CA ALA A 165 5.71 -2.48 2.41
C ALA A 165 5.48 -2.17 3.89
N ALA A 166 5.12 -3.19 4.66
CA ALA A 166 4.82 -3.15 6.09
C ALA A 166 6.03 -3.49 6.97
N GLY A 167 7.19 -3.77 6.38
CA GLY A 167 8.37 -4.15 7.13
C GLY A 167 9.41 -4.88 6.29
N TYR A 168 10.46 -5.35 6.96
CA TYR A 168 11.51 -6.18 6.39
C TYR A 168 12.21 -6.99 7.47
N GLY A 169 12.90 -8.05 7.06
CA GLY A 169 13.71 -8.85 7.97
C GLY A 169 14.68 -9.76 7.22
N THR A 170 15.18 -10.74 7.95
CA THR A 170 16.07 -11.80 7.47
C THR A 170 15.65 -13.11 8.12
N GLU A 171 15.46 -14.17 7.35
CA GLU A 171 15.19 -15.52 7.85
C GLU A 171 16.13 -16.49 7.15
N ASN A 172 16.85 -17.31 7.92
CA ASN A 172 17.81 -18.30 7.41
C ASN A 172 18.84 -17.74 6.39
N GLY A 173 19.30 -16.50 6.63
CA GLY A 173 20.26 -15.82 5.76
C GLY A 173 19.67 -15.20 4.50
N MET A 174 18.34 -15.22 4.33
CA MET A 174 17.65 -14.59 3.22
C MET A 174 16.88 -13.35 3.69
N ASP A 175 17.20 -12.21 3.09
CA ASP A 175 16.52 -10.96 3.35
C ASP A 175 15.16 -10.92 2.66
N TYR A 176 14.17 -10.34 3.33
CA TYR A 176 12.82 -10.18 2.78
C TYR A 176 12.17 -8.84 3.14
N TRP A 177 11.22 -8.43 2.32
CA TRP A 177 10.20 -7.42 2.60
C TRP A 177 8.95 -8.10 3.15
N ILE A 178 8.26 -7.46 4.09
CA ILE A 178 6.90 -7.83 4.48
C ILE A 178 5.95 -6.93 3.69
N VAL A 179 5.13 -7.52 2.83
CA VAL A 179 4.23 -6.79 1.94
C VAL A 179 2.79 -7.14 2.31
N ARG A 180 1.97 -6.12 2.59
CA ARG A 180 0.52 -6.25 2.78
C ARG A 180 -0.16 -6.18 1.43
N ASN A 181 -0.89 -7.23 1.07
CA ASN A 181 -1.72 -7.26 -0.13
C ASN A 181 -3.19 -6.91 0.21
N SER A 182 -4.00 -6.69 -0.82
CA SER A 182 -5.42 -6.31 -0.78
C SER A 182 -6.34 -7.39 -1.37
N TRP A 183 -5.92 -8.67 -1.34
CA TRP A 183 -6.69 -9.81 -1.88
C TRP A 183 -7.28 -10.70 -0.77
N GLY A 184 -7.58 -10.09 0.37
CA GLY A 184 -8.18 -10.77 1.52
C GLY A 184 -7.20 -11.65 2.32
N ALA A 185 -7.58 -11.92 3.57
CA ALA A 185 -6.73 -12.64 4.51
C ALA A 185 -6.53 -14.14 4.21
N LYS A 186 -7.23 -14.70 3.20
CA LYS A 186 -7.08 -16.11 2.81
C LYS A 186 -5.91 -16.33 1.83
N TRP A 187 -5.45 -15.27 1.17
CA TRP A 187 -4.33 -15.32 0.25
C TRP A 187 -2.99 -15.22 1.01
N GLY A 188 -1.97 -15.94 0.56
CA GLY A 188 -0.63 -15.88 1.17
C GLY A 188 -0.60 -16.12 2.69
N GLU A 189 0.26 -15.38 3.38
CA GLU A 189 0.45 -15.47 4.83
C GLU A 189 -0.53 -14.53 5.54
N LYS A 190 -1.80 -14.93 5.61
CA LYS A 190 -2.89 -14.12 6.18
C LYS A 190 -3.06 -12.76 5.46
N GLY A 191 -2.93 -12.76 4.14
CA GLY A 191 -2.98 -11.56 3.30
C GLY A 191 -1.63 -10.86 3.10
N TYR A 192 -0.55 -11.40 3.67
CA TYR A 192 0.80 -10.88 3.51
C TYR A 192 1.65 -11.77 2.60
N LEU A 193 2.71 -11.16 2.08
CA LEU A 193 3.73 -11.78 1.26
C LEU A 193 5.09 -11.41 1.85
N ARG A 194 6.01 -12.37 1.88
CA ARG A 194 7.42 -12.07 2.14
C ARG A 194 8.19 -12.11 0.82
N VAL A 195 8.62 -10.96 0.29
CA VAL A 195 9.32 -10.88 -1.01
C VAL A 195 10.82 -10.85 -0.77
N GLN A 196 11.61 -11.63 -1.51
CA GLN A 196 13.06 -11.56 -1.40
C GLN A 196 13.58 -10.12 -1.64
N ARG A 197 14.46 -9.68 -0.75
CA ARG A 197 15.07 -8.34 -0.73
C ARG A 197 16.56 -8.44 -1.03
N ASN A 198 17.15 -7.33 -1.50
CA ASN A 198 18.58 -7.22 -1.81
C ASN A 198 19.02 -8.20 -2.90
N ILE A 199 18.19 -8.34 -3.95
CA ILE A 199 18.57 -9.11 -5.12
C ILE A 199 19.53 -8.30 -6.00
N ALA A 200 20.12 -8.94 -7.02
CA ALA A 200 21.03 -8.25 -7.93
C ALA A 200 20.34 -7.14 -8.77
N SER A 201 19.03 -7.25 -9.02
CA SER A 201 18.28 -6.22 -9.74
C SER A 201 18.03 -4.99 -8.88
N SER A 202 18.41 -3.81 -9.37
CA SER A 202 18.16 -2.55 -8.68
C SER A 202 16.69 -2.20 -8.54
N SER A 203 15.82 -2.74 -9.41
CA SER A 203 14.36 -2.56 -9.32
C SER A 203 13.73 -3.32 -8.15
N GLY A 204 14.49 -4.14 -7.43
CA GLY A 204 13.95 -5.13 -6.50
C GLY A 204 13.20 -6.26 -7.22
N LEU A 205 12.89 -7.31 -6.49
CA LEU A 205 12.13 -8.44 -7.04
C LEU A 205 10.71 -7.97 -7.40
N CYS A 206 10.22 -8.38 -8.57
CA CYS A 206 8.93 -7.95 -9.13
C CYS A 206 8.80 -6.43 -9.38
N GLY A 207 9.91 -5.68 -9.41
CA GLY A 207 9.87 -4.23 -9.58
C GLY A 207 9.50 -3.44 -8.32
N LEU A 208 9.49 -4.07 -7.14
CA LEU A 208 9.00 -3.44 -5.90
C LEU A 208 9.65 -2.10 -5.49
N ALA A 209 10.80 -1.75 -6.07
CA ALA A 209 11.52 -0.52 -5.80
C ALA A 209 11.42 0.52 -6.93
N THR A 210 10.55 0.33 -7.93
CA THR A 210 10.40 1.25 -9.06
C THR A 210 9.54 2.47 -8.73
N GLU A 211 8.40 2.27 -8.07
CA GLU A 211 7.43 3.33 -7.73
C GLU A 211 7.04 3.35 -6.23
N PRO A 212 8.02 3.46 -5.30
CA PRO A 212 7.75 3.60 -3.88
C PRO A 212 7.48 5.06 -3.44
N SER A 213 6.41 5.28 -2.67
CA SER A 213 6.08 6.59 -2.10
C SER A 213 5.38 6.47 -0.75
N TYR A 214 5.41 7.54 0.04
CA TYR A 214 4.76 7.56 1.36
C TYR A 214 4.19 8.94 1.72
N PRO A 215 3.05 8.99 2.44
CA PRO A 215 2.48 10.24 2.93
C PRO A 215 3.25 10.77 4.14
N VAL A 216 3.20 12.09 4.33
CA VAL A 216 3.82 12.82 5.44
C VAL A 216 2.73 13.51 6.27
N LYS A 217 2.86 13.48 7.59
CA LYS A 217 1.96 14.08 8.58
C LYS A 217 2.74 14.62 9.77
#